data_AF-A0A357F0S1-F1
#
_entry.id   AF-A0A357F0S1-F1
#
_cell.length_a   1.000
_cell.length_b   1.000
_cell.length_c   1.000
_cell.angle_alpha   90.00
_cell.angle_beta   90.00
_cell.angle_gamma   90.00
#
_symmetry.space_group_name_H-M   'P 1'
#
loop_
_entity.id
_entity.type
_entity.pdbx_description
1 polymer ?
#
loop_
_entity_poly.entity_id
_entity_poly.type
_entity_poly.pdbx_seq_one_letter_code
_entity_poly.pdbx_strand_id
1 'polypeptide(L)'
;AAIAGDNASVSFAGRIHTGPADENDHSGIEVACSMAPLLGKNGGVTGSIISFQDVTEIRALEESVRRSDRLAAVGRMAAGLAHEIRNPLGSMSSALQFLQEKVPPKTHEASLMNVVLRESDRLNSIITNFLAFARPSSNGIRNDPPAEVNLSATIEDCIALLRHSPEFGP
;
A
#
# COMPACT_ATOMS: atom_id res chain seq x y z
N ALA A 1 -16.46 -19.81 14.78
CA ALA A 1 -16.90 -20.17 16.14
C ALA A 1 -15.91 -21.18 16.69
N ALA A 2 -15.20 -20.85 17.78
CA ALA A 2 -14.37 -21.81 18.49
C ALA A 2 -15.14 -22.20 19.76
N ILE A 3 -15.43 -23.49 19.93
CA ILE A 3 -16.12 -24.03 21.10
C ILE A 3 -15.06 -24.79 21.90
N ALA A 4 -14.58 -24.21 23.00
CA ALA A 4 -13.72 -24.88 23.97
C ALA A 4 -14.57 -25.34 25.17
N GLY A 5 -14.38 -26.58 25.61
CA GLY A 5 -15.32 -27.38 26.40
C GLY A 5 -15.69 -26.89 27.82
N ASP A 6 -16.82 -27.44 28.27
CA ASP A 6 -17.41 -27.61 29.61
C ASP A 6 -17.46 -26.46 30.63
N ASN A 7 -17.02 -25.26 30.28
CA ASN A 7 -17.41 -24.02 30.96
C ASN A 7 -17.37 -22.86 29.94
N ALA A 8 -17.93 -23.15 28.76
CA ALA A 8 -17.63 -22.47 27.51
C ALA A 8 -18.11 -21.02 27.52
N SER A 9 -17.17 -20.08 27.60
CA SER A 9 -17.42 -18.71 27.18
C SER A 9 -17.67 -18.71 25.66
N VAL A 10 -18.83 -18.25 25.23
CA VAL A 10 -19.14 -18.11 23.79
C VAL A 10 -18.80 -16.70 23.37
N SER A 11 -17.85 -16.57 22.45
CA SER A 11 -17.45 -15.28 21.86
C SER A 11 -17.86 -15.22 20.40
N PHE A 12 -18.53 -14.14 20.02
CA PHE A 12 -18.97 -13.85 18.67
C PHE A 12 -18.60 -12.41 18.33
N ALA A 13 -18.13 -12.15 17.12
CA ALA A 13 -17.90 -10.79 16.62
C ALA A 13 -18.70 -10.61 15.34
N GLY A 14 -19.41 -9.50 15.24
CA GLY A 14 -20.26 -9.20 14.09
C GLY A 14 -20.52 -7.70 13.95
N ARG A 15 -20.96 -7.30 12.76
CA ARG A 15 -21.31 -5.91 12.47
C ARG A 15 -22.76 -5.64 12.83
N ILE A 16 -23.00 -4.61 13.63
CA ILE A 16 -24.34 -4.17 14.01
C ILE A 16 -24.66 -2.90 13.19
N HIS A 17 -25.77 -2.93 12.46
CA HIS A 17 -26.28 -1.78 11.72
C HIS A 17 -27.29 -1.05 12.61
N THR A 18 -27.13 0.27 12.77
CA THR A 18 -27.95 1.09 13.67
C THR A 18 -29.03 1.92 12.95
N GLY A 19 -29.27 1.67 11.66
CA GLY A 19 -30.31 2.31 10.84
C GLY A 19 -31.18 1.29 10.07
N PRO A 20 -32.25 1.72 9.36
CA PRO A 20 -32.94 0.87 8.40
C PRO A 20 -31.89 0.32 7.41
N ALA A 21 -31.99 -0.96 7.06
CA ALA A 21 -31.05 -1.64 6.18
C ALA A 21 -31.07 -1.01 4.77
N ASP A 22 -30.36 0.08 4.60
CA ASP A 22 -30.06 0.68 3.31
C ASP A 22 -28.77 0.01 2.82
N GLU A 23 -28.82 -0.56 1.62
CA GLU A 23 -27.75 -1.40 1.04
C GLU A 23 -26.41 -0.66 0.87
N ASN A 24 -26.42 0.67 1.04
CA ASN A 24 -25.27 1.56 0.89
C ASN A 24 -24.75 2.16 2.21
N ASP A 25 -25.29 1.77 3.36
CA ASP A 25 -24.87 2.33 4.64
C ASP A 25 -23.65 1.59 5.22
N HIS A 26 -22.48 2.21 5.11
CA HIS A 26 -21.23 1.73 5.70
C HIS A 26 -21.06 2.13 7.18
N SER A 27 -22.04 2.76 7.83
CA SER A 27 -21.97 3.24 9.22
C SER A 27 -22.14 2.16 10.30
N GLY A 28 -21.87 0.89 9.97
CA GLY A 28 -21.97 -0.22 10.91
C GLY A 28 -20.85 -0.22 11.94
N ILE A 29 -21.17 -0.50 13.20
CA ILE A 29 -20.21 -0.66 14.30
C ILE A 29 -19.83 -2.14 14.38
N GLU A 30 -18.53 -2.45 14.45
CA GLU A 30 -18.08 -3.81 14.74
C GLU A 30 -18.11 -4.06 16.24
N VAL A 31 -18.90 -5.04 16.68
CA VAL A 31 -19.06 -5.36 18.09
C VAL A 31 -18.61 -6.79 18.35
N ALA A 32 -17.67 -6.94 19.28
CA ALA A 32 -17.34 -8.21 19.89
C ALA A 32 -18.26 -8.44 21.09
N CYS A 33 -18.87 -9.63 21.16
CA CYS A 33 -19.72 -10.07 22.24
C CYS A 33 -19.11 -11.30 22.90
N SER A 34 -19.08 -11.33 24.23
CA SER A 34 -18.73 -12.55 24.98
C SER A 34 -19.75 -12.82 26.07
N MET A 35 -20.12 -14.08 26.22
CA MET A 35 -21.05 -14.55 27.25
C MET A 35 -20.35 -15.56 28.15
N ALA A 36 -20.47 -15.39 29.46
CA ALA A 36 -19.95 -16.30 30.47
C ALA A 36 -21.02 -16.60 31.54
N PRO A 37 -21.08 -17.84 32.08
CA PRO A 37 -22.00 -18.18 33.16
C PRO A 37 -21.59 -17.47 34.47
N LEU A 38 -22.58 -16.96 35.20
CA LEU A 38 -22.40 -16.43 36.54
C LEU A 38 -22.63 -17.56 37.55
N LEU A 39 -21.56 -18.01 38.21
CA LEU A 39 -21.61 -19.07 39.20
C LEU A 39 -21.95 -18.51 40.58
N GLY A 40 -22.97 -19.09 41.21
CA GLY A 40 -23.32 -18.80 42.60
C GLY A 40 -22.37 -19.50 43.58
N LYS A 41 -22.47 -19.15 44.86
CA LYS A 41 -21.59 -19.68 45.93
C LYS A 41 -21.59 -21.21 46.05
N ASN A 42 -22.62 -21.88 45.52
CA ASN A 42 -22.79 -23.33 45.58
C ASN A 42 -22.34 -24.04 44.29
N GLY A 43 -21.68 -23.32 43.37
CA GLY A 43 -21.27 -23.86 42.06
C GLY A 43 -22.40 -23.95 41.02
N GLY A 44 -23.65 -23.64 41.40
CA GLY A 44 -24.78 -23.58 40.47
C GLY A 44 -24.79 -22.29 39.63
N VAL A 45 -25.19 -22.40 38.35
CA VAL A 45 -25.37 -21.25 37.46
C VAL A 45 -26.52 -20.39 37.99
N THR A 46 -26.24 -19.15 38.34
CA THR A 46 -27.22 -18.18 38.88
C THR A 46 -27.61 -17.12 37.83
N GLY A 47 -26.87 -17.03 36.72
CA GLY A 47 -27.17 -16.14 35.61
C GLY A 47 -26.11 -16.18 34.53
N SER A 48 -26.07 -15.14 33.68
CA SER A 48 -25.07 -14.97 32.63
C SER A 48 -24.58 -13.53 32.61
N ILE A 49 -23.28 -13.35 32.40
CA ILE A 49 -22.67 -12.06 32.09
C ILE A 49 -22.50 -12.01 30.58
N ILE A 50 -22.99 -10.94 29.97
CA ILE A 50 -22.78 -10.63 28.56
C ILE A 50 -22.02 -9.31 28.50
N SER A 51 -20.88 -9.29 27.82
CA SER A 51 -20.13 -8.07 27.54
C SER A 51 -20.13 -7.79 26.05
N PHE A 52 -20.26 -6.51 25.71
CA PHE A 52 -20.17 -5.99 24.34
C PHE A 52 -19.01 -5.00 24.30
N GLN A 53 -18.18 -5.11 23.27
CA GLN A 53 -17.05 -4.21 23.05
C GLN A 53 -17.11 -3.72 21.61
N ASP A 54 -17.10 -2.40 21.43
CA ASP A 54 -16.84 -1.80 20.13
C ASP A 54 -15.39 -2.07 19.75
N VAL A 55 -15.19 -2.77 18.65
CA VAL A 55 -13.89 -3.16 18.09
C VAL A 55 -13.68 -2.58 16.70
N THR A 56 -14.48 -1.59 16.30
CA THR A 56 -14.46 -1.00 14.95
C THR A 56 -13.07 -0.48 14.59
N GLU A 57 -12.47 0.34 15.46
CA GLU A 57 -11.15 0.92 15.22
C GLU A 57 -10.04 -0.14 15.23
N ILE A 58 -10.13 -1.12 16.15
CA ILE A 58 -9.16 -2.23 16.25
C ILE A 58 -9.18 -3.04 14.95
N ARG A 59 -10.36 -3.36 14.43
CA ARG A 59 -10.54 -4.14 13.20
C ARG A 59 -10.07 -3.37 11.97
N ALA A 60 -10.36 -2.07 11.90
CA ALA A 60 -9.86 -1.20 10.84
C ALA A 60 -8.32 -1.14 10.84
N LEU A 61 -7.70 -1.04 12.02
CA LEU A 61 -6.24 -1.07 12.19
C LEU A 61 -5.67 -2.44 11.79
N GLU A 62 -6.25 -3.55 12.25
CA GLU A 62 -5.83 -4.91 11.86
C GLU A 62 -5.91 -5.11 10.34
N GLU A 63 -6.95 -4.62 9.69
CA GLU A 63 -7.13 -4.70 8.24
C GLU A 63 -6.11 -3.82 7.50
N SER A 64 -5.85 -2.60 7.99
CA SER A 64 -4.83 -1.70 7.46
C SER A 64 -3.43 -2.33 7.55
N VAL A 65 -3.07 -2.90 8.70
CA VAL A 65 -1.80 -3.62 8.89
C VAL A 65 -1.72 -4.82 7.94
N ARG A 66 -2.77 -5.64 7.86
CA ARG A 66 -2.80 -6.79 6.95
C ARG A 66 -2.67 -6.39 5.48
N ARG A 67 -3.28 -5.26 5.09
CA ARG A 67 -3.16 -4.69 3.75
C ARG A 67 -1.73 -4.20 3.49
N SER A 68 -1.14 -3.50 4.45
CA SER A 68 0.25 -3.05 4.37
C SER A 68 1.22 -4.22 4.21
N ASP A 69 1.08 -5.29 5.00
CA ASP A 69 1.92 -6.48 4.91
C ASP A 69 1.82 -7.17 3.54
N ARG A 70 0.60 -7.27 3.00
CA ARG A 70 0.37 -7.80 1.65
C ARG A 70 1.05 -6.95 0.58
N LEU A 71 0.90 -5.63 0.66
CA LEU A 71 1.55 -4.70 -0.28
C LEU A 71 3.07 -4.80 -0.18
N ALA A 72 3.63 -4.88 1.03
CA ALA A 72 5.06 -5.04 1.25
C ALA A 72 5.60 -6.35 0.67
N ALA A 73 4.86 -7.46 0.81
CA ALA A 73 5.21 -8.73 0.20
C ALA A 73 5.21 -8.63 -1.34
N VAL A 74 4.16 -8.02 -1.92
CA VAL A 74 4.07 -7.75 -3.36
C VAL A 74 5.24 -6.86 -3.82
N GLY A 75 5.57 -5.81 -3.08
CA GLY A 75 6.68 -4.89 -3.39
C GLY A 75 8.04 -5.58 -3.40
N ARG A 76 8.31 -6.49 -2.45
CA ARG A 76 9.55 -7.29 -2.45
C ARG A 76 9.66 -8.20 -3.67
N MET A 77 8.57 -8.90 -4.02
CA MET A 77 8.54 -9.75 -5.22
C MET A 77 8.67 -8.92 -6.50
N ALA A 78 7.94 -7.81 -6.57
CA ALA A 78 7.97 -6.87 -7.67
C ALA A 78 9.37 -6.27 -7.87
N ALA A 79 10.12 -5.99 -6.80
CA ALA A 79 11.47 -5.44 -6.90
C ALA A 79 12.44 -6.42 -7.59
N GLY A 80 12.34 -7.72 -7.29
CA GLY A 80 13.10 -8.77 -7.98
C GLY A 80 12.72 -8.85 -9.47
N LEU A 81 11.41 -8.94 -9.74
CA LEU A 81 10.86 -8.93 -11.10
C LEU A 81 11.26 -7.69 -11.90
N ALA A 82 11.27 -6.52 -11.27
CA ALA A 82 11.66 -5.27 -11.90
C ALA A 82 13.12 -5.29 -12.35
N HIS A 83 14.03 -5.83 -11.53
CA HIS A 83 15.41 -6.04 -11.94
C HIS A 83 15.51 -7.01 -13.11
N GLU A 84 14.77 -8.11 -13.08
CA GLU A 84 14.77 -9.10 -14.16
C GLU A 84 14.16 -8.59 -15.47
N ILE A 85 13.19 -7.67 -15.44
CA ILE A 85 12.60 -7.05 -16.65
C ILE A 85 13.48 -5.91 -17.17
N ARG A 86 14.09 -5.12 -16.28
CA ARG A 86 14.96 -4.01 -16.66
C ARG A 86 16.20 -4.50 -17.41
N ASN A 87 16.68 -5.71 -17.10
CA ASN A 87 17.83 -6.33 -17.78
C ASN A 87 17.62 -6.56 -19.29
N PRO A 88 16.60 -7.31 -19.76
CA PRO A 88 16.34 -7.51 -21.18
C PRO A 88 15.91 -6.22 -21.88
N LEU A 89 15.18 -5.31 -21.22
CA LEU A 89 14.85 -4.00 -21.80
C LEU A 89 16.11 -3.16 -22.05
N GLY A 90 17.06 -3.18 -21.11
CA GLY A 90 18.35 -2.51 -21.24
C GLY A 90 19.18 -3.07 -22.38
N SER A 91 19.30 -4.40 -22.48
CA SER A 91 20.06 -5.04 -23.56
C SER A 91 19.44 -4.80 -24.94
N MET A 92 18.10 -4.87 -25.06
CA MET A 92 17.40 -4.53 -26.30
C MET A 92 17.60 -3.06 -26.70
N SER A 93 17.49 -2.14 -25.74
CA SER A 93 17.67 -0.71 -26.00
C SER A 93 19.10 -0.40 -26.45
N SER A 94 20.10 -1.03 -25.81
CA SER A 94 21.50 -0.89 -26.21
C SER A 94 21.76 -1.41 -27.63
N ALA A 95 21.22 -2.58 -27.97
CA ALA A 95 21.35 -3.14 -29.32
C ALA A 95 20.68 -2.23 -30.37
N LEU A 96 19.52 -1.65 -30.08
CA LEU A 96 18.81 -0.74 -30.97
C LEU A 96 19.57 0.59 -31.16
N GLN A 97 20.14 1.14 -30.08
CA GLN A 97 20.99 2.34 -30.15
C GLN A 97 22.23 2.08 -31.03
N PHE A 98 22.89 0.94 -30.86
CA PHE A 98 24.02 0.55 -31.73
C PHE A 98 23.61 0.40 -33.20
N LEU A 99 22.42 -0.15 -33.48
CA LEU A 99 21.90 -0.25 -34.85
C LEU A 99 21.54 1.12 -35.43
N GLN A 100 21.02 2.04 -34.63
CA GLN A 100 20.71 3.41 -35.05
C GLN A 100 21.94 4.16 -35.55
N GLU A 101 23.12 3.94 -34.97
CA GLU A 101 24.38 4.55 -35.45
C GLU A 101 24.72 4.14 -36.89
N LYS A 102 24.21 2.99 -37.35
CA LYS A 102 24.49 2.44 -38.68
C LYS A 102 23.40 2.75 -39.71
N VAL A 103 22.29 3.35 -39.28
CA VAL A 103 21.12 3.62 -40.12
C VAL A 103 21.01 5.13 -40.36
N PRO A 104 20.83 5.58 -41.62
CA PRO A 104 20.66 7.01 -41.90
C PRO A 104 19.44 7.59 -41.15
N PRO A 105 19.54 8.84 -40.65
CA PRO A 105 18.42 9.51 -40.02
C PRO A 105 17.27 9.71 -41.03
N LYS A 106 16.02 9.71 -40.54
CA LYS A 106 14.76 9.85 -41.32
C LYS A 106 14.42 8.67 -42.24
N THR A 107 15.02 7.50 -42.02
CA THR A 107 14.58 6.23 -42.62
C THR A 107 13.41 5.62 -41.86
N HIS A 108 12.70 4.69 -42.48
CA HIS A 108 11.61 3.97 -41.83
C HIS A 108 12.12 3.12 -40.66
N GLU A 109 13.27 2.48 -40.84
CA GLU A 109 13.98 1.68 -39.84
C GLU A 109 14.36 2.54 -38.62
N ALA A 110 14.93 3.73 -38.83
CA ALA A 110 15.24 4.65 -37.74
C ALA A 110 13.98 5.08 -36.96
N SER A 111 12.85 5.26 -37.65
CA SER A 111 11.56 5.57 -37.01
C SER A 111 11.05 4.40 -36.16
N LEU A 112 11.12 3.17 -36.67
CA LEU A 112 10.72 1.97 -35.92
C LEU A 112 11.60 1.76 -34.68
N MET A 113 12.91 1.92 -34.82
CA MET A 113 13.85 1.84 -33.69
C MET A 113 13.52 2.87 -32.59
N ASN A 114 13.18 4.11 -32.98
CA ASN A 114 12.77 5.16 -32.04
C ASN A 114 11.46 4.82 -31.31
N VAL A 115 10.50 4.16 -31.98
CA VAL A 115 9.26 3.70 -31.34
C VAL A 115 9.58 2.65 -30.27
N VAL A 116 10.41 1.66 -30.59
CA VAL A 116 10.76 0.60 -29.63
C VAL A 116 11.53 1.15 -28.43
N LEU A 117 12.49 2.06 -28.66
CA LEU A 117 13.21 2.72 -27.57
C LEU A 117 12.26 3.48 -26.63
N ARG A 118 11.31 4.24 -27.19
CA ARG A 118 10.31 4.97 -26.40
C ARG A 118 9.43 4.04 -25.56
N GLU A 119 9.00 2.91 -26.12
CA GLU A 119 8.20 1.94 -25.37
C GLU A 119 9.02 1.22 -24.28
N SER A 120 10.31 0.96 -24.50
CA SER A 120 11.21 0.46 -23.46
C SER A 120 11.33 1.43 -22.27
N ASP A 121 11.47 2.73 -22.54
CA ASP A 121 11.52 3.77 -21.52
C ASP A 121 10.19 3.92 -20.77
N ARG A 122 9.08 3.83 -21.50
CA ARG A 122 7.74 3.81 -20.92
C ARG A 122 7.54 2.62 -19.99
N LEU A 123 7.97 1.42 -20.38
CA LEU A 123 7.92 0.23 -19.53
C LEU A 123 8.75 0.41 -18.26
N ASN A 124 9.97 0.97 -18.38
CA ASN A 124 10.80 1.30 -17.21
C ASN A 124 10.10 2.26 -16.25
N SER A 125 9.37 3.24 -16.77
CA SER A 125 8.60 4.21 -15.98
C SER A 125 7.42 3.54 -15.26
N ILE A 126 6.68 2.66 -15.94
CA ILE A 126 5.57 1.89 -15.35
C ILE A 126 6.08 1.00 -14.21
N ILE A 127 7.19 0.30 -14.41
CA ILE A 127 7.81 -0.54 -13.37
C ILE A 127 8.20 0.31 -12.16
N THR A 128 8.79 1.48 -12.40
CA THR A 128 9.22 2.39 -11.32
C THR A 128 8.02 2.89 -10.50
N ASN A 129 6.94 3.29 -11.16
CA ASN A 129 5.70 3.72 -10.50
C ASN A 129 5.03 2.59 -9.73
N PHE A 130 5.00 1.38 -10.28
CA PHE A 130 4.47 0.21 -9.61
C PHE A 130 5.24 -0.12 -8.33
N LEU A 131 6.57 -0.06 -8.37
CA LEU A 131 7.41 -0.25 -7.19
C LEU A 131 7.21 0.84 -6.14
N ALA A 132 7.02 2.11 -6.56
CA ALA A 132 6.74 3.20 -5.65
C ALA A 132 5.41 3.00 -4.90
N PHE A 133 4.37 2.50 -5.59
CA PHE A 133 3.08 2.18 -5.00
C PHE A 133 3.14 0.98 -4.04
N ALA A 134 3.90 -0.06 -4.40
CA ALA A 134 4.00 -1.29 -3.62
C ALA A 134 4.97 -1.18 -2.43
N ARG A 135 5.74 -0.09 -2.32
CA ARG A 135 6.53 0.18 -1.12
C ARG A 135 5.56 0.51 0.03
N PRO A 136 5.61 -0.23 1.15
CA PRO A 136 4.94 0.22 2.35
C PRO A 136 5.45 1.63 2.64
N SER A 137 4.58 2.52 3.12
CA SER A 137 4.96 3.87 3.57
C SER A 137 5.93 3.73 4.76
N SER A 138 7.19 3.45 4.43
CA SER A 138 8.35 3.40 5.32
C SER A 138 8.99 4.78 5.46
N ASN A 139 8.24 5.82 5.14
CA ASN A 139 8.13 6.92 6.08
C ASN A 139 7.22 6.42 7.24
N GLY A 140 7.43 5.25 7.85
CA GLY A 140 8.49 5.13 8.84
C GLY A 140 8.52 6.46 9.58
N ILE A 141 7.77 6.58 10.68
CA ILE A 141 7.94 7.67 11.63
C ILE A 141 9.45 7.85 11.72
N ARG A 142 9.99 8.88 11.08
CA ARG A 142 11.39 9.19 11.23
C ARG A 142 11.46 9.48 12.72
N ASN A 143 12.16 8.64 13.47
CA ASN A 143 12.40 8.91 14.88
C ASN A 143 13.30 10.15 15.07
N ASP A 144 13.65 10.82 13.96
CA ASP A 144 14.07 12.21 13.96
C ASP A 144 12.97 13.04 14.64
N PRO A 145 13.26 13.77 15.72
CA PRO A 145 12.32 14.74 16.26
C PRO A 145 11.87 15.67 15.12
N PRO A 146 10.61 16.15 15.11
CA PRO A 146 10.15 17.08 14.09
C PRO A 146 11.14 18.24 14.02
N ALA A 147 11.90 18.29 12.92
CA ALA A 147 12.86 19.35 12.70
C ALA A 147 12.06 20.61 12.42
N GLU A 148 12.41 21.70 13.08
CA GLU A 148 11.87 23.02 12.76
C GLU A 148 12.39 23.38 11.36
N VAL A 149 11.52 23.32 10.35
CA VAL A 149 11.87 23.62 8.97
C VAL A 149 11.42 25.03 8.64
N ASN A 150 12.36 25.88 8.22
CA ASN A 150 12.02 27.19 7.66
C ASN A 150 11.47 26.99 6.24
N LEU A 151 10.14 27.05 6.13
CA LEU A 151 9.42 26.83 4.88
C LEU A 151 9.84 27.83 3.80
N SER A 152 10.08 29.10 4.16
CA SER A 152 10.52 30.14 3.23
C SER A 152 11.87 29.80 2.62
N ALA A 153 12.85 29.39 3.43
CA ALA A 153 14.17 28.99 2.95
C ALA A 153 14.10 27.74 2.05
N THR A 154 13.27 26.76 2.42
CA THR A 154 13.10 25.53 1.61
C THR A 154 12.45 25.86 0.25
N ILE A 155 11.48 26.76 0.22
CA ILE A 155 10.85 27.23 -1.02
C ILE A 155 11.87 28.00 -1.88
N GLU A 156 12.69 28.85 -1.29
CA GLU A 156 13.76 29.58 -2.00
C GLU A 156 14.78 28.61 -2.62
N ASP A 157 15.20 27.59 -1.89
CA ASP A 157 16.10 26.54 -2.40
C ASP A 157 15.47 25.77 -3.57
N CYS A 158 14.18 25.40 -3.45
CA CYS A 158 13.45 24.77 -4.55
C CYS A 158 13.35 25.69 -5.78
N ILE A 159 13.08 26.98 -5.59
CA ILE A 159 13.03 27.96 -6.67
C ILE A 159 14.41 28.13 -7.32
N ALA A 160 15.49 28.15 -6.52
CA ALA A 160 16.86 28.22 -7.03
C ALA A 160 17.22 26.98 -7.87
N LEU A 161 16.87 25.79 -7.39
CA LEU A 161 17.06 24.53 -8.12
C LEU A 161 16.27 24.49 -9.43
N LEU A 162 15.01 24.94 -9.41
CA LEU A 162 14.15 24.97 -10.59
C LEU A 162 14.64 25.99 -11.63
N ARG A 163 15.13 27.15 -11.20
CA ARG A 163 15.71 28.17 -12.11
C ARG A 163 16.99 27.72 -12.81
N HIS A 164 17.72 26.77 -12.20
CA HIS A 164 18.91 26.17 -12.79
C HIS A 164 18.62 24.84 -13.51
N SER A 165 17.37 24.38 -13.54
CA SER A 165 16.98 23.20 -14.30
C SER A 165 16.90 23.53 -15.79
N PRO A 166 17.52 22.71 -16.67
CA PRO A 166 17.47 22.91 -18.12
C PRO A 166 16.07 22.75 -18.73
N GLU A 167 15.09 22.26 -17.96
CA GLU A 167 13.68 22.17 -18.38
C GLU A 167 12.92 23.50 -18.25
N PHE A 168 13.44 24.47 -17.47
CA PHE A 168 12.75 25.73 -17.13
C PHE A 168 13.63 26.98 -17.28
N GLY A 169 14.84 26.86 -17.82
CA GLY A 169 15.66 28.00 -18.26
C GLY A 169 15.20 28.54 -19.63
N PRO A 170 15.50 29.81 -19.96
CA PRO A 170 15.20 30.38 -21.28
C PRO A 170 15.94 29.67 -22.42
#